data_AF-A0A2E5YJU2-F1
#
_entry.id   AF-A0A2E5YJU2-F1
#
_cell.length_a   1.000
_cell.length_b   1.000
_cell.length_c   1.000
_cell.angle_alpha   90.00
_cell.angle_beta   90.00
_cell.angle_gamma   90.00
#
_symmetry.space_group_name_H-M   'P 1'
#
loop_
_entity.id
_entity.type
_entity.pdbx_description
1 polymer ?
#
loop_
_entity_poly.entity_id
_entity_poly.type
_entity_poly.pdbx_seq_one_letter_code
_entity_poly.pdbx_strand_id
1 'polypeptide(L)'
;MPGANGLFDRAIIQSAAPEGILSGEEADRRLELFVEATGKGRLDLEGLRRRSVDEILETLDLCKEPGPRQIGMFFAPVVDGKIIPETPLDAIARGCARDVSLIMGTTKHEMQLHHLGEIFPPEPLAQIPSALARRLPRPRERALEAATKLMPFYSGPELEDEKRFFVAVTNARLFVPSTRLAENQASLDSATYLYRYRWTSPMAEGRLGACHALDISFALGTTDLVSKVAGDGAGRSAFPGPCSPRGWPSHAPVIPRVQRPDLDRDTHWKSDRR
;
A
#
# COMPACT_ATOMS: atom_id res chain seq x y z
N MET A 1 -14.33 10.14 -6.17
CA MET A 1 -14.10 11.52 -6.64
C MET A 1 -14.90 11.75 -7.92
N PRO A 2 -16.08 12.39 -7.87
CA PRO A 2 -16.94 12.53 -9.05
C PRO A 2 -16.29 13.28 -10.22
N GLY A 3 -15.42 14.25 -9.94
CA GLY A 3 -14.73 15.03 -10.98
C GLY A 3 -13.73 14.24 -11.84
N ALA A 4 -13.45 12.97 -11.50
CA ALA A 4 -12.57 12.10 -12.28
C ALA A 4 -13.32 11.21 -13.29
N ASN A 5 -14.66 11.24 -13.28
CA ASN A 5 -15.48 10.39 -14.14
C ASN A 5 -15.19 10.69 -15.63
N GLY A 6 -14.91 9.64 -16.40
CA GLY A 6 -14.63 9.73 -17.84
C GLY A 6 -13.22 10.23 -18.20
N LEU A 7 -12.34 10.48 -17.22
CA LEU A 7 -10.95 10.88 -17.49
C LEU A 7 -10.02 9.69 -17.80
N PHE A 8 -10.43 8.47 -17.45
CA PHE A 8 -9.70 7.24 -17.71
C PHE A 8 -10.66 6.03 -17.71
N ASP A 9 -10.32 5.02 -18.52
CA ASP A 9 -11.08 3.76 -18.61
C ASP A 9 -10.32 2.57 -18.02
N ARG A 10 -9.10 2.78 -17.54
CA ARG A 10 -8.23 1.74 -16.97
C ARG A 10 -7.42 2.27 -15.81
N ALA A 11 -7.22 1.44 -14.78
CA ALA A 11 -6.39 1.74 -13.62
C ALA A 11 -5.50 0.56 -13.24
N ILE A 12 -4.25 0.85 -12.87
CA ILE A 12 -3.33 -0.09 -12.24
C ILE A 12 -3.02 0.45 -10.85
N ILE A 13 -3.28 -0.34 -9.81
CA ILE A 13 -3.08 0.02 -8.41
C ILE A 13 -2.08 -0.96 -7.78
N GLN A 14 -0.90 -0.45 -7.46
CA GLN A 14 0.22 -1.22 -6.89
C GLN A 14 0.38 -0.89 -5.42
N SER A 15 0.25 -1.89 -4.55
CA SER A 15 0.50 -1.79 -3.10
C SER A 15 -0.27 -0.67 -2.39
N ALA A 16 -1.55 -0.47 -2.74
CA ALA A 16 -2.40 0.51 -2.08
C ALA A 16 -2.96 0.03 -0.73
N ALA A 17 -3.31 0.99 0.13
CA ALA A 17 -4.08 0.79 1.35
C ALA A 17 -5.48 1.43 1.20
N PRO A 18 -6.49 0.73 0.64
CA PRO A 18 -7.83 1.29 0.42
C PRO A 18 -8.52 1.82 1.69
N GLU A 19 -8.17 1.27 2.84
CA GLU A 19 -8.68 1.67 4.16
C GLU A 19 -7.85 2.81 4.80
N GLY A 20 -6.82 3.32 4.11
CA GLY A 20 -5.89 4.36 4.60
C GLY A 20 -6.39 5.80 4.47
N ILE A 21 -7.68 6.01 4.21
CA ILE A 21 -8.32 7.33 4.15
C ILE A 21 -8.75 7.80 5.53
N LEU A 22 -8.63 9.09 5.80
CA LEU A 22 -9.06 9.67 7.07
C LEU A 22 -10.55 9.98 7.07
N SER A 23 -11.19 9.76 8.22
CA SER A 23 -12.43 10.45 8.56
C SER A 23 -12.18 11.94 8.83
N GLY A 24 -13.24 12.75 8.76
CA GLY A 24 -13.19 14.16 9.16
C GLY A 24 -12.69 14.33 10.60
N GLU A 25 -13.20 13.51 11.53
CA GLU A 25 -12.78 13.53 12.94
C GLU A 25 -11.28 13.25 13.11
N GLU A 26 -10.75 12.29 12.35
CA GLU A 26 -9.32 12.00 12.37
C GLU A 26 -8.49 13.14 11.78
N ALA A 27 -8.99 13.83 10.75
CA ALA A 27 -8.35 15.02 10.18
C ALA A 27 -8.35 16.19 11.18
N ASP A 28 -9.47 16.42 11.86
CA ASP A 28 -9.63 17.45 12.89
C ASP A 28 -8.67 17.23 14.06
N ARG A 29 -8.51 15.99 14.53
CA ARG A 29 -7.50 15.64 15.54
C ARG A 29 -6.07 15.96 15.09
N ARG A 30 -5.74 15.75 13.80
CA ARG A 30 -4.42 16.14 13.29
C ARG A 30 -4.27 17.65 13.30
N LEU A 31 -5.31 18.36 12.87
CA LEU A 31 -5.33 19.82 12.87
C LEU A 31 -5.14 20.40 14.28
N GLU A 32 -5.78 19.81 15.30
CA GLU A 32 -5.60 20.19 16.70
C GLU A 32 -4.14 20.06 17.13
N LEU A 33 -3.50 18.92 16.86
CA LEU A 33 -2.08 18.72 17.18
C LEU A 33 -1.18 19.73 16.46
N PHE A 34 -1.47 20.02 15.19
CA PHE A 34 -0.72 21.03 14.45
C PHE A 34 -0.87 22.40 15.08
N VAL A 35 -2.09 22.81 15.43
CA VAL A 35 -2.37 24.10 16.07
C VAL A 35 -1.69 24.18 17.44
N GLU A 36 -1.74 23.13 18.25
CA GLU A 36 -1.00 23.03 19.52
C GLU A 36 0.51 23.24 19.28
N ALA A 37 1.09 22.54 18.30
CA ALA A 37 2.51 22.64 17.94
C ALA A 37 2.93 24.04 17.46
N THR A 38 2.02 24.84 16.91
CA THR A 38 2.33 26.23 16.55
C THR A 38 2.53 27.15 17.78
N GLY A 39 2.12 26.71 18.98
CA GLY A 39 2.12 27.52 20.20
C GLY A 39 1.08 28.66 20.22
N LYS A 40 0.27 28.81 19.16
CA LYS A 40 -0.72 29.90 19.03
C LYS A 40 -2.08 29.57 19.65
N GLY A 41 -2.37 28.29 19.89
CA GLY A 41 -3.65 27.83 20.45
C GLY A 41 -4.88 28.06 19.55
N ARG A 42 -4.70 28.55 18.33
CA ARG A 42 -5.74 28.74 17.31
C ARG A 42 -5.19 28.63 15.91
N LEU A 43 -6.03 28.21 14.97
CA LEU A 43 -5.69 28.19 13.56
C LEU A 43 -5.60 29.62 13.01
N ASP A 44 -4.46 29.93 12.38
CA ASP A 44 -4.19 31.20 11.70
C ASP A 44 -3.83 30.87 10.23
N LEU A 45 -4.85 30.75 9.38
CA LEU A 45 -4.68 30.33 7.98
C LEU A 45 -3.84 31.32 7.18
N GLU A 46 -4.03 32.63 7.41
CA GLU A 46 -3.23 33.64 6.73
C GLU A 46 -1.78 33.62 7.19
N GLY A 47 -1.55 33.46 8.50
CA GLY A 47 -0.20 33.28 9.04
C GLY A 47 0.46 32.03 8.48
N LEU A 48 -0.27 30.91 8.36
CA LEU A 48 0.24 29.67 7.79
C LEU A 48 0.64 29.84 6.32
N ARG A 49 -0.15 30.57 5.52
CA ARG A 49 0.19 30.88 4.11
C ARG A 49 1.44 31.75 3.95
N ARG A 50 1.80 32.51 4.98
CA ARG A 50 3.01 33.35 4.99
C ARG A 50 4.26 32.62 5.49
N ARG A 51 4.11 31.45 6.10
CA ARG A 51 5.23 30.64 6.57
C ARG A 51 5.98 30.01 5.40
N SER A 52 7.27 29.80 5.59
CA SER A 52 8.06 28.98 4.66
C SER A 52 7.65 27.51 4.76
N VAL A 53 8.00 26.73 3.75
CA VAL A 53 7.80 25.27 3.79
C VAL A 53 8.58 24.66 4.96
N ASP A 54 9.80 25.12 5.21
CA ASP A 54 10.65 24.61 6.29
C ASP A 54 10.01 24.83 7.66
N GLU A 55 9.46 26.03 7.93
CA GLU A 55 8.75 26.31 9.18
C GLU A 55 7.52 25.41 9.39
N ILE A 56 6.84 25.04 8.29
CA ILE A 56 5.71 24.11 8.34
C ILE A 56 6.20 22.69 8.65
N LEU A 57 7.29 22.25 8.02
CA LEU A 57 7.87 20.93 8.25
C LEU A 57 8.41 20.79 9.68
N GLU A 58 9.08 21.81 10.21
CA GLU A 58 9.54 21.86 11.61
C GLU A 58 8.34 21.76 12.57
N THR A 59 7.25 22.47 12.29
CA THR A 59 6.02 22.36 13.10
C THR A 59 5.42 20.95 13.04
N LEU A 60 5.48 20.29 11.88
CA LEU A 60 5.01 18.91 11.71
C LEU A 60 5.90 17.90 12.44
N ASP A 61 7.20 18.16 12.56
CA ASP A 61 8.11 17.29 13.31
C ASP A 61 7.75 17.27 14.80
N LEU A 62 7.32 18.39 15.37
CA LEU A 62 6.78 18.46 16.73
C LEU A 62 5.51 17.60 16.92
N CYS A 63 4.75 17.35 15.84
CA CYS A 63 3.56 16.50 15.88
C CYS A 63 3.90 15.00 15.86
N LYS A 64 5.16 14.62 15.61
CA LYS A 64 5.61 13.23 15.49
C LYS A 64 6.12 12.64 16.81
N GLU A 65 6.12 13.43 17.88
CA GLU A 65 6.65 13.02 19.19
C GLU A 65 6.04 11.68 19.67
N PRO A 66 6.88 10.74 20.16
CA PRO A 66 6.45 9.50 20.80
C PRO A 66 5.35 9.70 21.85
N GLY A 67 4.16 9.12 21.64
CA GLY A 67 3.11 9.19 22.65
C GLY A 67 1.76 8.63 22.24
N PRO A 68 0.76 8.64 23.15
CA PRO A 68 -0.59 8.14 22.87
C PRO A 68 -1.33 8.92 21.76
N ARG A 69 -0.85 10.14 21.46
CA ARG A 69 -1.32 11.01 20.37
C ARG A 69 -0.50 10.89 19.08
N GLN A 70 0.46 9.96 19.00
CA GLN A 70 1.31 9.80 17.81
C GLN A 70 0.45 9.54 16.56
N ILE A 71 0.68 10.36 15.53
CA ILE A 71 0.07 10.22 14.22
C ILE A 71 1.08 9.55 13.29
N GLY A 72 0.62 8.59 12.47
CA GLY A 72 1.39 8.02 11.37
C GLY A 72 1.60 9.04 10.25
N MET A 73 1.10 8.74 9.05
CA MET A 73 1.12 9.73 7.96
C MET A 73 0.23 10.93 8.34
N PHE A 74 0.84 12.12 8.43
CA PHE A 74 0.16 13.34 8.88
C PHE A 74 -0.80 13.86 7.82
N PHE A 75 -0.31 14.07 6.60
CA PHE A 75 -1.16 14.40 5.46
C PHE A 75 -1.63 13.12 4.77
N ALA A 76 -2.94 12.93 4.71
CA ALA A 76 -3.58 11.84 4.00
C ALA A 76 -4.91 12.32 3.40
N PRO A 77 -5.44 11.64 2.37
CA PRO A 77 -6.77 11.93 1.87
C PRO A 77 -7.82 11.86 2.98
N VAL A 78 -8.86 12.70 2.89
CA VAL A 78 -9.93 12.80 3.88
C VAL A 78 -11.27 12.59 3.17
N VAL A 79 -12.17 11.82 3.79
CA VAL A 79 -13.58 11.79 3.40
C VAL A 79 -14.21 13.15 3.76
N ASP A 80 -14.22 14.08 2.80
CA ASP A 80 -14.62 15.48 2.99
C ASP A 80 -16.07 15.77 2.58
N GLY A 81 -16.78 14.76 2.05
CA GLY A 81 -18.15 14.91 1.55
C GLY A 81 -18.26 15.64 0.20
N LYS A 82 -17.13 16.07 -0.40
CA LYS A 82 -17.09 16.89 -1.62
C LYS A 82 -16.18 16.27 -2.68
N ILE A 83 -14.86 16.31 -2.47
CA ILE A 83 -13.88 15.72 -3.38
C ILE A 83 -13.89 14.20 -3.21
N ILE A 84 -13.88 13.72 -1.98
CA ILE A 84 -14.01 12.32 -1.60
C ILE A 84 -15.26 12.17 -0.72
N PRO A 85 -16.42 11.86 -1.31
CA PRO A 85 -17.70 11.86 -0.58
C PRO A 85 -17.84 10.73 0.46
N GLU A 86 -17.12 9.64 0.26
CA GLU A 86 -17.24 8.40 1.02
C GLU A 86 -15.93 7.58 0.91
N THR A 87 -15.82 6.47 1.64
CA THR A 87 -14.61 5.65 1.59
C THR A 87 -14.41 5.01 0.20
N PRO A 88 -13.17 4.80 -0.25
CA PRO A 88 -12.91 4.15 -1.54
C PRO A 88 -13.55 2.75 -1.65
N LEU A 89 -13.55 1.97 -0.56
CA LEU A 89 -14.16 0.64 -0.55
C LEU A 89 -15.67 0.69 -0.78
N ASP A 90 -16.38 1.60 -0.11
CA ASP A 90 -17.82 1.76 -0.26
C ASP A 90 -18.17 2.29 -1.66
N ALA A 91 -17.40 3.27 -2.16
CA ALA A 91 -17.64 3.86 -3.47
C ALA A 91 -17.49 2.82 -4.59
N ILE A 92 -16.44 1.99 -4.50
CA ILE A 92 -16.19 0.90 -5.44
C ILE A 92 -17.28 -0.17 -5.33
N ALA A 93 -17.71 -0.54 -4.12
CA ALA A 93 -18.82 -1.48 -3.93
C ALA A 93 -20.15 -0.96 -4.52
N ARG A 94 -20.38 0.36 -4.51
CA ARG A 94 -21.51 1.01 -5.18
C ARG A 94 -21.34 1.15 -6.70
N GLY A 95 -20.19 0.79 -7.25
CA GLY A 95 -19.93 0.79 -8.68
C GLY A 95 -19.55 2.12 -9.29
N CYS A 96 -18.99 3.04 -8.49
CA CYS A 96 -18.51 4.32 -9.00
C CYS A 96 -17.45 4.19 -10.11
N ALA A 97 -16.76 3.04 -10.19
CA ALA A 97 -15.75 2.75 -11.19
C ALA A 97 -16.11 1.55 -12.08
N ARG A 98 -17.37 1.11 -12.15
CA ARG A 98 -17.74 -0.17 -12.81
C ARG A 98 -17.29 -0.32 -14.27
N ASP A 99 -17.14 0.79 -14.98
CA ASP A 99 -16.72 0.82 -16.39
C ASP A 99 -15.18 0.97 -16.55
N VAL A 100 -14.43 1.04 -15.45
CA VAL A 100 -12.97 1.12 -15.43
C VAL A 100 -12.38 -0.28 -15.25
N SER A 101 -11.54 -0.72 -16.20
CA SER A 101 -10.78 -1.97 -16.04
C SER A 101 -9.68 -1.80 -14.99
N LEU A 102 -9.58 -2.75 -14.06
CA LEU A 102 -8.70 -2.64 -12.89
C LEU A 102 -7.65 -3.76 -12.89
N ILE A 103 -6.39 -3.40 -12.70
CA ILE A 103 -5.34 -4.32 -12.21
C ILE A 103 -4.98 -3.87 -10.80
N MET A 104 -5.11 -4.76 -9.83
CA MET A 104 -4.75 -4.48 -8.44
C MET A 104 -3.73 -5.50 -7.96
N GLY A 105 -2.70 -5.06 -7.24
CA GLY A 105 -1.75 -6.00 -6.69
C GLY A 105 -0.91 -5.46 -5.57
N THR A 106 -0.14 -6.38 -5.01
CA THR A 106 0.69 -6.18 -3.82
C THR A 106 1.92 -7.05 -3.93
N THR A 107 2.96 -6.70 -3.18
CA THR A 107 4.19 -7.49 -3.09
C THR A 107 4.07 -8.53 -1.98
N LYS A 108 4.75 -9.69 -2.11
CA LYS A 108 4.61 -10.78 -1.13
C LYS A 108 5.08 -10.36 0.26
N HIS A 109 6.10 -9.52 0.33
CA HIS A 109 6.79 -9.13 1.55
C HIS A 109 6.85 -7.61 1.71
N GLU A 110 5.71 -6.91 1.48
CA GLU A 110 5.57 -5.44 1.46
C GLU A 110 6.58 -4.72 2.36
N MET A 111 6.47 -4.83 3.67
CA MET A 111 7.29 -3.98 4.54
C MET A 111 8.63 -4.62 4.97
N GLN A 112 9.13 -5.68 4.30
CA GLN A 112 10.46 -6.27 4.63
C GLN A 112 11.65 -5.33 4.34
N LEU A 113 11.37 -4.06 4.03
CA LEU A 113 12.32 -2.96 3.88
C LEU A 113 13.10 -2.60 5.17
N HIS A 114 12.75 -3.14 6.34
CA HIS A 114 13.51 -2.90 7.58
C HIS A 114 14.95 -3.44 7.52
N HIS A 115 15.26 -4.35 6.59
CA HIS A 115 16.62 -4.75 6.28
C HIS A 115 17.46 -3.68 5.57
N LEU A 116 16.85 -2.56 5.15
CA LEU A 116 17.55 -1.46 4.50
C LEU A 116 18.25 -0.50 5.46
N GLY A 117 18.15 -0.69 6.79
CA GLY A 117 19.03 -0.12 7.82
C GLY A 117 19.03 1.40 8.02
N GLU A 118 19.07 2.18 6.95
CA GLU A 118 19.18 3.64 6.91
C GLU A 118 17.85 4.32 6.53
N ILE A 119 16.99 3.66 5.75
CA ILE A 119 15.70 4.23 5.29
C ILE A 119 14.56 3.93 6.28
N PHE A 120 14.63 2.79 6.95
CA PHE A 120 13.75 2.41 8.06
C PHE A 120 14.67 1.96 9.20
N PRO A 121 14.96 2.81 10.20
CA PRO A 121 15.90 2.46 11.24
C PRO A 121 15.46 1.16 11.91
N PRO A 122 16.41 0.27 12.24
CA PRO A 122 16.11 -0.96 12.95
C PRO A 122 15.57 -0.59 14.33
N GLU A 123 14.25 -0.62 14.48
CA GLU A 123 13.66 -0.70 15.80
C GLU A 123 14.06 -2.05 16.39
N PRO A 124 14.50 -2.13 17.66
CA PRO A 124 14.82 -3.40 18.28
C PRO A 124 13.66 -4.37 18.04
N LEU A 125 13.96 -5.61 17.62
CA LEU A 125 12.96 -6.61 17.22
C LEU A 125 11.83 -6.79 18.26
N ALA A 126 12.18 -6.74 19.55
CA ALA A 126 11.25 -6.76 20.68
C ALA A 126 10.31 -5.53 20.79
N GLN A 127 10.70 -4.39 20.19
CA GLN A 127 9.92 -3.17 20.13
C GLN A 127 9.09 -3.06 18.85
N ILE A 128 9.27 -3.93 17.85
CA ILE A 128 8.51 -3.89 16.59
C ILE A 128 7.00 -3.98 16.83
N PRO A 129 6.44 -4.82 17.71
CA PRO A 129 5.02 -4.77 18.01
C PRO A 129 4.58 -3.40 18.54
N SER A 130 5.41 -2.73 19.34
CA SER A 130 5.14 -1.38 19.85
C SER A 130 5.30 -0.31 18.77
N ALA A 131 6.40 -0.31 18.03
CA ALA A 131 6.74 0.64 16.97
C ALA A 131 5.84 0.52 15.74
N LEU A 132 5.51 -0.72 15.34
CA LEU A 132 4.54 -0.98 14.30
C LEU A 132 3.17 -0.51 14.75
N ALA A 133 2.74 -0.86 15.97
CA ALA A 133 1.49 -0.40 16.54
C ALA A 133 1.42 1.13 16.76
N ARG A 134 2.57 1.81 16.85
CA ARG A 134 2.72 3.28 16.86
C ARG A 134 2.63 3.89 15.45
N ARG A 135 2.97 3.13 14.40
CA ARG A 135 2.85 3.53 12.99
C ARG A 135 1.47 3.18 12.39
N LEU A 136 0.62 2.44 13.09
CA LEU A 136 -0.76 2.15 12.67
C LEU A 136 -1.63 3.40 12.89
N PRO A 137 -2.36 3.92 11.88
CA PRO A 137 -3.49 4.80 12.13
C PRO A 137 -4.48 4.07 13.05
N ARG A 138 -5.16 4.83 13.90
CA ARG A 138 -6.19 4.27 14.77
C ARG A 138 -7.38 3.76 13.93
N PRO A 139 -8.08 2.70 14.38
CA PRO A 139 -7.84 1.98 15.63
C PRO A 139 -6.68 0.98 15.48
N ARG A 140 -5.64 1.20 16.29
CA ARG A 140 -4.45 0.34 16.45
C ARG A 140 -4.88 -1.09 16.77
N GLU A 141 -5.95 -1.21 17.54
CA GLU A 141 -6.58 -2.45 17.99
C GLU A 141 -7.09 -3.29 16.81
N ARG A 142 -7.74 -2.69 15.80
CA ARG A 142 -8.29 -3.43 14.66
C ARG A 142 -7.20 -4.05 13.79
N ALA A 143 -6.12 -3.30 13.55
CA ALA A 143 -5.01 -3.81 12.76
C ALA A 143 -4.20 -4.89 13.51
N LEU A 144 -4.04 -4.76 14.85
CA LEU A 144 -3.48 -5.81 15.72
C LEU A 144 -4.36 -7.07 15.75
N GLU A 145 -5.67 -6.90 15.86
CA GLU A 145 -6.63 -8.00 15.86
C GLU A 145 -6.61 -8.74 14.52
N ALA A 146 -6.64 -8.00 13.41
CA ALA A 146 -6.55 -8.56 12.05
C ALA A 146 -5.23 -9.32 11.86
N ALA A 147 -4.10 -8.76 12.31
CA ALA A 147 -2.81 -9.42 12.23
C ALA A 147 -2.77 -10.71 13.05
N THR A 148 -3.28 -10.69 14.29
CA THR A 148 -3.38 -11.88 15.15
C THR A 148 -4.20 -12.98 14.48
N LYS A 149 -5.32 -12.63 13.84
CA LYS A 149 -6.16 -13.58 13.08
C LYS A 149 -5.47 -14.14 11.83
N LEU A 150 -4.60 -13.35 11.20
CA LEU A 150 -3.88 -13.75 9.99
C LEU A 150 -2.60 -14.54 10.27
N MET A 151 -1.98 -14.35 11.43
CA MET A 151 -0.69 -14.96 11.79
C MET A 151 -0.62 -16.49 11.64
N PRO A 152 -1.69 -17.29 11.92
CA PRO A 152 -1.66 -18.74 11.67
C PRO A 152 -1.47 -19.12 10.20
N PHE A 153 -1.95 -18.30 9.27
CA PHE A 153 -1.85 -18.53 7.82
C PHE A 153 -0.46 -18.22 7.26
N TYR A 154 0.40 -17.57 8.03
CA TYR A 154 1.79 -17.30 7.69
C TYR A 154 2.73 -18.20 8.51
N SER A 155 2.53 -19.51 8.41
CA SER A 155 3.35 -20.55 9.06
C SER A 155 4.32 -21.18 8.07
N GLY A 156 5.52 -21.51 8.53
CA GLY A 156 6.57 -22.16 7.76
C GLY A 156 7.85 -22.29 8.60
N PRO A 157 8.68 -23.32 8.36
CA PRO A 157 9.86 -23.61 9.19
C PRO A 157 10.91 -22.49 9.19
N GLU A 158 10.83 -21.55 8.23
CA GLU A 158 11.80 -20.47 8.04
C GLU A 158 11.35 -19.11 8.61
N LEU A 159 10.15 -19.01 9.17
CA LEU A 159 9.60 -17.74 9.65
C LEU A 159 9.52 -17.72 11.17
N GLU A 160 10.46 -17.03 11.80
CA GLU A 160 10.39 -16.64 13.22
C GLU A 160 9.09 -15.86 13.49
N ASP A 161 8.50 -16.01 14.67
CA ASP A 161 7.18 -15.45 15.04
C ASP A 161 7.06 -13.93 14.81
N GLU A 162 8.15 -13.20 14.98
CA GLU A 162 8.22 -11.75 14.73
C GLU A 162 8.09 -11.41 13.24
N LYS A 163 8.78 -12.14 12.36
CA LYS A 163 8.64 -12.01 10.90
C LYS A 163 7.23 -12.38 10.47
N ARG A 164 6.64 -13.42 11.08
CA ARG A 164 5.25 -13.83 10.82
C ARG A 164 4.26 -12.74 11.18
N PHE A 165 4.40 -12.16 12.37
CA PHE A 165 3.56 -11.04 12.82
C PHE A 165 3.67 -9.85 11.87
N PHE A 166 4.88 -9.52 11.44
CA PHE A 166 5.11 -8.42 10.53
C PHE A 166 4.48 -8.65 9.14
N VAL A 167 4.63 -9.85 8.58
CA VAL A 167 3.92 -10.25 7.35
C VAL A 167 2.40 -10.19 7.54
N ALA A 168 1.88 -10.60 8.70
CA ALA A 168 0.45 -10.55 9.00
C ALA A 168 -0.09 -9.11 9.05
N VAL A 169 0.60 -8.19 9.73
CA VAL A 169 0.19 -6.78 9.82
C VAL A 169 0.19 -6.10 8.44
N THR A 170 1.22 -6.37 7.64
CA THR A 170 1.34 -5.75 6.31
C THR A 170 0.27 -6.26 5.36
N ASN A 171 -0.04 -7.56 5.42
CA ASN A 171 -1.12 -8.13 4.63
C ASN A 171 -2.51 -7.68 5.12
N ALA A 172 -2.71 -7.48 6.43
CA ALA A 172 -3.93 -6.87 6.94
C ALA A 172 -4.17 -5.45 6.38
N ARG A 173 -3.11 -4.70 6.06
CA ARG A 173 -3.18 -3.31 5.58
C ARG A 173 -3.24 -3.15 4.07
N LEU A 174 -2.55 -4.02 3.35
CA LEU A 174 -2.35 -3.87 1.92
C LEU A 174 -3.06 -5.00 1.20
N PHE A 175 -2.67 -6.24 1.45
CA PHE A 175 -3.19 -7.40 0.72
C PHE A 175 -4.70 -7.58 0.89
N VAL A 176 -5.17 -7.72 2.13
CA VAL A 176 -6.57 -8.00 2.42
C VAL A 176 -7.51 -6.91 1.89
N PRO A 177 -7.32 -5.62 2.21
CA PRO A 177 -8.22 -4.58 1.69
C PRO A 177 -8.07 -4.37 0.18
N SER A 178 -6.89 -4.62 -0.42
CA SER A 178 -6.75 -4.61 -1.88
C SER A 178 -7.55 -5.73 -2.53
N THR A 179 -7.47 -6.95 -2.01
CA THR A 179 -8.26 -8.08 -2.50
C THR A 179 -9.76 -7.77 -2.38
N ARG A 180 -10.22 -7.24 -1.24
CA ARG A 180 -11.62 -6.82 -1.06
C ARG A 180 -12.07 -5.77 -2.06
N LEU A 181 -11.23 -4.76 -2.32
CA LEU A 181 -11.55 -3.72 -3.32
C LEU A 181 -11.72 -4.35 -4.72
N ALA A 182 -10.78 -5.23 -5.11
CA ALA A 182 -10.83 -5.92 -6.38
C ALA A 182 -12.03 -6.87 -6.49
N GLU A 183 -12.38 -7.58 -5.41
CA GLU A 183 -13.57 -8.44 -5.32
C GLU A 183 -14.85 -7.62 -5.48
N ASN A 184 -14.98 -6.48 -4.78
CA ASN A 184 -16.12 -5.57 -4.92
C ASN A 184 -16.26 -5.09 -6.37
N GLN A 185 -15.16 -4.65 -6.99
CA GLN A 185 -15.16 -4.20 -8.38
C GLN A 185 -15.54 -5.35 -9.33
N ALA A 186 -14.97 -6.55 -9.15
CA ALA A 186 -15.25 -7.72 -9.97
C ALA A 186 -16.71 -8.20 -9.85
N SER A 187 -17.34 -8.02 -8.68
CA SER A 187 -18.74 -8.38 -8.45
C SER A 187 -19.73 -7.57 -9.30
N LEU A 188 -19.27 -6.46 -9.89
CA LEU A 188 -20.05 -5.56 -10.75
C LEU A 188 -19.81 -5.80 -12.25
N ASP A 189 -19.25 -6.97 -12.60
CA ASP A 189 -18.87 -7.37 -13.96
C ASP A 189 -17.76 -6.54 -14.61
N SER A 190 -17.03 -5.74 -13.82
CA SER A 190 -15.84 -5.02 -14.29
C SER A 190 -14.70 -6.00 -14.64
N ALA A 191 -13.92 -5.63 -15.67
CA ALA A 191 -12.69 -6.33 -16.01
C ALA A 191 -11.62 -6.07 -14.94
N THR A 192 -11.55 -6.94 -13.93
CA THR A 192 -10.67 -6.80 -12.76
C THR A 192 -9.69 -7.96 -12.64
N TYR A 193 -8.42 -7.66 -12.43
CA TYR A 193 -7.33 -8.62 -12.29
C TYR A 193 -6.58 -8.38 -10.98
N LEU A 194 -6.11 -9.48 -10.37
CA LEU A 194 -5.27 -9.43 -9.19
C LEU A 194 -3.87 -9.95 -9.51
N TYR A 195 -2.84 -9.33 -8.96
CA TYR A 195 -1.50 -9.92 -8.94
C TYR A 195 -0.88 -9.92 -7.55
N ARG A 196 0.01 -10.88 -7.32
CA ARG A 196 0.88 -10.93 -6.15
C ARG A 196 2.31 -11.02 -6.64
N TYR A 197 3.10 -9.96 -6.43
CA TYR A 197 4.49 -9.93 -6.86
C TYR A 197 5.36 -10.79 -5.93
N ARG A 198 6.17 -11.68 -6.52
CA ARG A 198 6.88 -12.75 -5.78
C ARG A 198 8.37 -12.86 -6.10
N TRP A 199 8.88 -12.08 -7.04
CA TRP A 199 10.31 -12.10 -7.34
C TRP A 199 11.09 -11.53 -6.14
N THR A 200 12.12 -12.25 -5.72
CA THR A 200 12.88 -11.94 -4.49
C THR A 200 14.13 -11.15 -4.84
N SER A 201 14.30 -10.01 -4.16
CA SER A 201 15.53 -9.23 -4.18
C SER A 201 16.74 -10.08 -3.76
N PRO A 202 17.87 -10.08 -4.48
CA PRO A 202 19.10 -10.72 -4.02
C PRO A 202 19.78 -9.97 -2.86
N MET A 203 19.35 -8.74 -2.58
CA MET A 203 19.93 -7.90 -1.52
C MET A 203 19.71 -8.52 -0.13
N ALA A 204 20.70 -8.31 0.75
CA ALA A 204 20.74 -8.89 2.09
C ALA A 204 20.53 -10.42 2.08
N GLU A 205 21.12 -11.11 1.11
CA GLU A 205 21.03 -12.58 0.95
C GLU A 205 19.57 -13.05 0.78
N GLY A 206 18.75 -12.30 0.05
CA GLY A 206 17.34 -12.66 -0.17
C GLY A 206 16.38 -12.18 0.92
N ARG A 207 16.89 -11.62 2.03
CA ARG A 207 16.07 -11.24 3.19
C ARG A 207 15.07 -10.12 2.91
N LEU A 208 15.30 -9.29 1.89
CA LEU A 208 14.31 -8.31 1.46
C LEU A 208 13.08 -8.97 0.80
N GLY A 209 13.22 -10.16 0.23
CA GLY A 209 12.13 -10.80 -0.49
C GLY A 209 11.62 -9.96 -1.67
N ALA A 210 10.40 -10.26 -2.11
CA ALA A 210 9.56 -9.36 -2.89
C ALA A 210 9.03 -8.18 -2.03
N CYS A 211 9.90 -7.22 -1.72
CA CYS A 211 9.56 -6.06 -0.88
C CYS A 211 8.72 -5.00 -1.62
N HIS A 212 8.16 -4.06 -0.86
CA HIS A 212 7.35 -2.94 -1.35
C HIS A 212 8.10 -2.14 -2.43
N ALA A 213 7.32 -1.67 -3.41
CA ALA A 213 7.75 -0.89 -4.58
C ALA A 213 8.70 -1.60 -5.56
N LEU A 214 9.17 -2.82 -5.28
CA LEU A 214 10.10 -3.52 -6.16
C LEU A 214 9.49 -3.83 -7.53
N ASP A 215 8.22 -4.19 -7.55
CA ASP A 215 7.43 -4.45 -8.75
C ASP A 215 7.32 -3.24 -9.71
N ILE A 216 7.41 -2.01 -9.18
CA ILE A 216 7.41 -0.77 -10.00
C ILE A 216 8.59 -0.75 -10.96
N SER A 217 9.80 -1.07 -10.46
CA SER A 217 11.00 -1.06 -11.29
C SER A 217 10.95 -2.10 -12.43
N PHE A 218 10.27 -3.23 -12.20
CA PHE A 218 10.02 -4.25 -13.22
C PHE A 218 8.96 -3.79 -14.21
N ALA A 219 7.84 -3.23 -13.74
CA ALA A 219 6.77 -2.73 -14.61
C ALA A 219 7.25 -1.59 -15.53
N LEU A 220 8.11 -0.70 -15.03
CA LEU A 220 8.65 0.43 -15.78
C LEU A 220 9.89 0.09 -16.61
N GLY A 221 10.45 -1.12 -16.46
CA GLY A 221 11.71 -1.48 -17.11
C GLY A 221 12.92 -0.67 -16.62
N THR A 222 12.89 -0.17 -15.39
CA THR A 222 13.92 0.71 -14.79
C THR A 222 14.76 0.01 -13.73
N THR A 223 14.80 -1.32 -13.76
CA THR A 223 15.53 -2.16 -12.80
C THR A 223 17.04 -1.84 -12.74
N ASP A 224 17.64 -1.30 -13.80
CA ASP A 224 19.05 -0.83 -13.79
C ASP A 224 19.30 0.29 -12.78
N LEU A 225 18.31 1.16 -12.54
CA LEU A 225 18.42 2.28 -11.60
C LEU A 225 18.43 1.81 -10.13
N VAL A 226 17.98 0.58 -9.89
CA VAL A 226 17.88 -0.03 -8.56
C VAL A 226 18.57 -1.38 -8.50
N SER A 227 19.61 -1.61 -9.31
CA SER A 227 20.30 -2.90 -9.46
C SER A 227 20.78 -3.52 -8.15
N LYS A 228 21.11 -2.71 -7.13
CA LYS A 228 21.41 -3.21 -5.77
C LYS A 228 20.26 -3.99 -5.15
N VAL A 229 19.02 -3.56 -5.39
CA VAL A 229 17.78 -4.16 -4.86
C VAL A 229 17.17 -5.14 -5.88
N ALA A 230 17.19 -4.81 -7.17
CA ALA A 230 16.61 -5.62 -8.24
C ALA A 230 17.57 -6.67 -8.84
N GLY A 231 18.81 -6.71 -8.40
CA GLY A 231 19.85 -7.57 -8.96
C GLY A 231 20.33 -7.15 -10.36
N ASP A 232 21.49 -7.66 -10.75
CA ASP A 232 22.14 -7.45 -12.04
C ASP A 232 22.27 -8.74 -12.87
N GLY A 233 21.85 -9.89 -12.33
CA GLY A 233 22.02 -11.22 -12.92
C GLY A 233 20.89 -11.72 -13.82
N ALA A 234 21.12 -12.88 -14.46
CA ALA A 234 20.22 -13.55 -15.41
C ALA A 234 18.81 -13.89 -14.88
N GLY A 235 18.59 -13.89 -13.55
CA GLY A 235 17.25 -14.04 -12.97
C GLY A 235 16.30 -12.85 -13.27
N ARG A 236 16.85 -11.73 -13.76
CA ARG A 236 16.12 -10.52 -14.17
C ARG A 236 15.52 -10.64 -15.58
N SER A 237 16.15 -11.40 -16.49
CA SER A 237 15.74 -11.49 -17.89
C SER A 237 14.43 -12.26 -18.14
N ALA A 238 13.81 -12.82 -17.09
CA ALA A 238 12.47 -13.37 -17.15
C ALA A 238 11.36 -12.30 -17.24
N PHE A 239 11.69 -11.02 -17.02
CA PHE A 239 10.80 -9.87 -17.21
C PHE A 239 11.31 -8.99 -18.36
N PRO A 240 10.78 -9.16 -19.59
CA PRO A 240 11.27 -8.42 -20.74
C PRO A 240 10.80 -6.96 -20.71
N GLY A 241 11.72 -6.02 -20.44
CA GLY A 241 11.63 -4.60 -20.79
C GLY A 241 10.41 -3.80 -20.28
N PRO A 242 10.32 -2.49 -20.59
CA PRO A 242 9.21 -1.67 -20.15
C PRO A 242 7.87 -2.23 -20.65
N CYS A 243 6.89 -2.34 -19.74
CA CYS A 243 5.51 -2.67 -20.09
C CYS A 243 5.00 -1.63 -21.10
N SER A 244 4.93 -2.00 -22.38
CA SER A 244 4.15 -1.20 -23.32
C SER A 244 2.70 -1.11 -22.81
N PRO A 245 1.90 -0.10 -23.19
CA PRO A 245 0.47 0.00 -22.85
C PRO A 245 -0.37 -1.22 -23.28
N ARG A 246 0.23 -2.19 -23.98
CA ARG A 246 -0.39 -3.38 -24.55
C ARG A 246 0.00 -4.70 -23.87
N GLY A 247 0.87 -4.72 -22.86
CA GLY A 247 1.26 -6.01 -22.27
C GLY A 247 1.96 -5.88 -20.92
N TRP A 248 1.26 -6.32 -19.88
CA TRP A 248 1.92 -6.85 -18.68
C TRP A 248 2.63 -8.16 -19.08
N PRO A 249 3.90 -8.40 -18.67
CA PRO A 249 4.60 -9.62 -19.03
C PRO A 249 3.83 -10.85 -18.53
N SER A 250 3.64 -11.80 -19.43
CA SER A 250 2.91 -13.07 -19.28
C SER A 250 3.46 -14.01 -18.20
N HIS A 251 4.48 -13.60 -17.46
CA HIS A 251 5.24 -14.42 -16.51
C HIS A 251 5.14 -13.94 -15.04
N ALA A 252 4.54 -12.78 -14.77
CA ALA A 252 3.95 -12.57 -13.45
C ALA A 252 2.67 -13.41 -13.41
N PRO A 253 2.43 -14.24 -12.38
CA PRO A 253 1.13 -14.87 -12.21
C PRO A 253 0.10 -13.75 -11.95
N VAL A 254 -0.49 -13.24 -13.03
CA VAL A 254 -1.73 -12.49 -13.00
C VAL A 254 -2.79 -13.53 -12.70
N ILE A 255 -3.42 -13.44 -11.54
CA ILE A 255 -4.58 -14.26 -11.22
C ILE A 255 -5.65 -13.81 -12.22
N PRO A 256 -6.14 -14.69 -13.11
CA PRO A 256 -7.23 -14.33 -14.01
C PRO A 256 -8.43 -13.84 -13.19
N ARG A 257 -9.21 -12.93 -13.79
CA ARG A 257 -10.53 -12.43 -13.34
C ARG A 257 -10.99 -13.08 -12.05
N VAL A 258 -11.04 -12.34 -10.92
CA VAL A 258 -11.40 -12.82 -9.57
C VAL A 258 -12.44 -13.96 -9.64
N GLN A 259 -11.95 -15.19 -9.74
CA GLN A 259 -12.75 -16.40 -9.68
C GLN A 259 -12.59 -16.89 -8.26
N ARG A 260 -13.72 -17.23 -7.62
CA ARG A 260 -13.75 -17.81 -6.28
C ARG A 260 -12.72 -18.95 -6.18
N PRO A 261 -12.10 -19.16 -5.01
CA PRO A 261 -10.84 -19.88 -4.90
C PRO A 261 -11.01 -21.37 -5.23
N ASP A 262 -10.60 -21.75 -6.43
CA ASP A 262 -10.09 -23.08 -6.72
C ASP A 262 -8.65 -22.93 -7.24
N LEU A 263 -7.73 -23.44 -6.42
CA LEU A 263 -6.30 -23.44 -6.63
C LEU A 263 -5.93 -24.48 -7.70
N ASP A 264 -5.84 -24.09 -8.98
CA ASP A 264 -4.85 -24.69 -9.89
C ASP A 264 -4.68 -23.96 -11.24
N ARG A 265 -3.40 -23.71 -11.55
CA ARG A 265 -2.69 -23.60 -12.84
C ARG A 265 -3.09 -22.58 -13.94
N ASP A 266 -2.06 -21.81 -14.29
CA ASP A 266 -1.60 -21.40 -15.63
C ASP A 266 -2.66 -21.06 -16.69
N THR A 267 -2.95 -19.77 -16.86
CA THR A 267 -3.52 -19.24 -18.11
C THR A 267 -2.87 -17.90 -18.50
N HIS A 268 -2.25 -17.89 -19.68
CA HIS A 268 -1.71 -16.70 -20.33
C HIS A 268 -2.82 -15.90 -21.02
N TRP A 269 -2.63 -14.58 -21.12
CA TRP A 269 -3.45 -13.66 -21.91
C TRP A 269 -3.43 -14.05 -23.41
N LYS A 270 -4.54 -14.59 -23.93
CA LYS A 270 -4.83 -14.59 -25.37
C LYS A 270 -5.85 -13.49 -25.65
N SER A 271 -5.42 -12.47 -26.39
CA SER A 271 -6.33 -11.49 -26.97
C SER A 271 -6.93 -12.07 -28.25
N ASP A 272 -8.07 -12.74 -28.14
CA ASP A 272 -8.93 -12.98 -29.30
C ASP A 272 -9.94 -11.84 -29.39
N ARG A 273 -9.69 -10.90 -30.30
CA ARG A 273 -10.74 -10.08 -30.92
C ARG A 273 -10.94 -10.59 -32.34
N ARG A 274 -12.14 -11.07 -32.64
CA ARG A 274 -12.76 -10.86 -33.94
C ARG A 274 -13.68 -9.65 -33.81
#